data_AF-A0A1G4YI17-F1
#
_entry.id   AF-A0A1G4YI17-F1
#
_cell.length_a   1.000
_cell.length_b   1.000
_cell.length_c   1.000
_cell.angle_alpha   90.00
_cell.angle_beta   90.00
_cell.angle_gamma   90.00
#
_symmetry.space_group_name_H-M   'P 1'
#
loop_
_entity.id
_entity.type
_entity.pdbx_description
1 polymer ?
#
loop_
_entity_poly.entity_id
_entity_poly.type
_entity_poly.pdbx_seq_one_letter_code
_entity_poly.pdbx_strand_id
1 'polypeptide(L)' 'MLEEALEHLVKGIVDNPDDVAVDLVEGRRGKTLEVRVHPEDLGKVIGRGGRTAKALRQVMTGVGGRGLRVDVVDTDGR' A
#
# COMPACT_ATOMS: atom_id res chain seq x y z
N MET A 1 -4.31 -8.33 -10.01
CA MET A 1 -3.57 -9.43 -9.33
C MET A 1 -2.67 -8.89 -8.23
N LEU A 2 -1.71 -8.00 -8.52
CA LEU A 2 -0.84 -7.44 -7.47
C LEU A 2 -1.58 -6.43 -6.59
N GLU A 3 -2.48 -5.67 -7.21
CA GLU A 3 -3.40 -4.72 -6.58
C GLU A 3 -4.29 -5.45 -5.57
N GLU A 4 -5.02 -6.48 -6.02
CA GLU A 4 -5.92 -7.30 -5.20
C GLU A 4 -5.18 -8.01 -4.06
N ALA A 5 -3.96 -8.50 -4.31
CA ALA A 5 -3.15 -9.14 -3.28
C ALA A 5 -2.75 -8.14 -2.19
N LEU A 6 -2.30 -6.94 -2.57
CA LEU A 6 -1.94 -5.89 -1.62
C LEU A 6 -3.17 -5.38 -0.87
N GLU A 7 -4.28 -5.17 -1.58
CA GLU A 7 -5.57 -4.77 -1.00
C GLU A 7 -6.02 -5.77 0.06
N HIS A 8 -5.96 -7.07 -0.24
CA HIS A 8 -6.31 -8.13 0.72
C HIS A 8 -5.42 -8.10 1.97
N LEU A 9 -4.11 -7.92 1.80
CA LEU A 9 -3.17 -7.81 2.93
C LEU A 9 -3.47 -6.58 3.80
N VAL A 10 -3.75 -5.44 3.19
CA VAL A 10 -4.03 -4.19 3.90
C VAL A 10 -5.39 -4.26 4.62
N LYS A 11 -6.42 -4.85 4.00
CA LYS A 11 -7.73 -5.11 4.63
C LYS A 11 -7.62 -5.91 5.93
N GLY A 12 -6.62 -6.77 6.07
CA GLY A 12 -6.36 -7.52 7.32
C GLY A 12 -5.63 -6.72 8.42
N ILE A 13 -5.18 -5.50 8.14
CA ILE A 13 -4.38 -4.66 9.07
C ILE A 13 -5.21 -3.51 9.66
N VAL A 14 -6.24 -3.07 8.94
CA VAL A 14 -7.02 -1.86 9.22
C VAL A 14 -8.35 -2.17 9.92
N ASP A 15 -8.96 -1.16 10.56
CA ASP A 15 -10.30 -1.30 11.14
C ASP A 15 -11.41 -0.97 10.12
N ASN A 16 -11.11 -0.18 9.08
CA ASN A 16 -12.05 0.18 8.01
C ASN A 16 -11.64 -0.52 6.69
N PRO A 17 -11.89 -1.84 6.54
CA PRO A 17 -11.46 -2.60 5.35
C PRO A 17 -12.16 -2.15 4.07
N ASP A 18 -13.38 -1.63 4.15
CA ASP A 18 -14.15 -1.19 2.98
C ASP A 18 -13.56 0.08 2.34
N ASP A 19 -12.74 0.84 3.09
CA ASP A 19 -12.08 2.07 2.64
C ASP A 19 -10.68 1.81 2.06
N VAL A 20 -10.28 0.54 1.92
CA VAL A 20 -8.99 0.17 1.32
C VAL A 20 -9.14 0.13 -0.20
N ALA A 21 -8.38 0.99 -0.88
CA ALA A 21 -8.26 1.00 -2.33
C ALA A 21 -6.80 0.93 -2.76
N VAL A 22 -6.51 0.15 -3.81
CA VAL A 22 -5.16 0.02 -4.36
C VAL A 22 -5.19 0.29 -5.86
N ASP A 23 -4.45 1.33 -6.28
CA ASP A 23 -4.33 1.72 -7.68
C ASP A 23 -2.94 1.41 -8.23
N LEU A 24 -2.85 0.89 -9.45
CA LEU A 24 -1.59 0.75 -10.18
C LEU A 24 -1.34 1.97 -11.05
N VAL A 25 -0.35 2.76 -10.68
CA VAL A 25 0.10 3.93 -11.45
C VAL A 25 1.38 3.59 -12.22
N GLU A 26 1.32 3.75 -13.53
CA GLU A 26 2.50 3.62 -14.40
C GLU A 26 3.17 4.98 -14.60
N GLY A 27 4.47 5.06 -14.30
CA GLY A 27 5.25 6.26 -14.48
C GLY A 27 6.61 6.00 -15.11
N ARG A 28 7.36 7.08 -15.36
CA ARG A 28 8.71 7.02 -15.97
C ARG A 28 9.69 6.13 -15.20
N ARG A 29 9.49 5.95 -13.90
CA ARG A 29 10.35 5.15 -13.02
C ARG A 29 9.81 3.74 -12.76
N GLY A 30 8.85 3.27 -13.56
CA GLY A 30 8.19 1.98 -13.37
C GLY A 30 6.82 2.09 -12.70
N LYS A 31 6.36 0.95 -12.17
CA LYS A 31 5.03 0.75 -11.61
C LYS A 31 4.99 1.12 -10.12
N THR A 32 3.97 1.86 -9.71
CA THR A 32 3.71 2.19 -8.30
C THR A 32 2.32 1.69 -7.93
N LEU A 33 2.21 0.88 -6.89
CA LEU A 33 0.95 0.55 -6.24
C LEU A 33 0.66 1.61 -5.17
N GLU A 34 -0.34 2.45 -5.39
CA GLU A 34 -0.80 3.44 -4.44
C GLU A 34 -1.89 2.85 -3.56
N VAL A 35 -1.66 2.80 -2.25
CA VAL A 35 -2.59 2.31 -1.25
C VAL A 35 -3.25 3.51 -0.59
N ARG A 36 -4.57 3.59 -0.67
CA ARG A 36 -5.40 4.54 0.08
C ARG A 36 -6.20 3.78 1.11
N VAL A 37 -6.30 4.38 2.30
CA VAL A 37 -7.04 3.83 3.45
C VAL A 37 -7.73 4.97 4.18
N HIS A 38 -8.66 4.62 5.07
CA HIS A 38 -9.25 5.57 5.99
C HIS A 38 -8.15 6.30 6.83
N PRO A 39 -8.26 7.62 7.09
CA PRO A 39 -7.23 8.38 7.81
C PRO A 39 -6.83 7.77 9.17
N GLU A 40 -7.80 7.23 9.90
CA GLU A 40 -7.55 6.59 11.21
C GLU A 40 -6.72 5.30 11.12
N ASP A 41 -6.65 4.69 9.94
CA ASP A 41 -5.91 3.45 9.69
C ASP A 41 -4.51 3.68 9.14
N LEU A 42 -4.19 4.91 8.69
CA LEU A 42 -2.89 5.25 8.12
C LEU A 42 -1.74 4.86 9.06
N GLY A 43 -1.89 5.14 10.37
CA GLY A 43 -0.90 4.78 11.39
C GLY A 43 -0.65 3.28 11.51
N LYS A 44 -1.67 2.45 11.27
CA LYS A 44 -1.57 0.98 11.33
C LYS A 44 -0.85 0.42 10.11
N VAL A 45 -1.18 0.94 8.93
CA VAL A 45 -0.55 0.54 7.66
C VAL A 45 0.92 0.94 7.64
N ILE A 46 1.26 2.14 8.11
CA ILE A 46 2.67 2.56 8.26
C ILE A 46 3.36 1.68 9.32
N GLY A 47 2.72 1.51 10.47
CA GLY A 47 3.24 0.77 11.61
C GLY A 47 4.39 1.50 12.32
N ARG A 48 4.72 1.05 13.53
CA ARG A 48 5.76 1.68 14.36
C ARG A 48 7.11 1.73 13.63
N GLY A 49 7.61 2.96 13.37
CA GLY A 49 8.85 3.18 12.63
C GLY A 49 8.80 2.75 11.16
N GLY A 50 7.60 2.70 10.56
CA GLY A 50 7.41 2.32 9.15
C GLY A 50 7.57 0.81 8.88
N ARG A 51 7.59 -0.03 9.91
CA ARG A 51 7.89 -1.47 9.77
C ARG A 51 6.84 -2.22 8.95
N THR A 52 5.56 -1.92 9.14
CA THR A 52 4.47 -2.59 8.41
C THR A 52 4.53 -2.23 6.93
N ALA A 53 4.62 -0.93 6.61
CA ALA A 53 4.78 -0.47 5.23
C ALA A 53 6.05 -1.04 4.57
N LYS A 54 7.16 -1.15 5.31
CA LYS A 54 8.40 -1.78 4.81
C LYS A 54 8.20 -3.25 4.47
N ALA A 55 7.52 -4.01 5.32
CA ALA A 55 7.24 -5.43 5.08
C ALA A 55 6.36 -5.61 3.84
N LEU A 56 5.29 -4.81 3.71
CA LEU A 56 4.43 -4.82 2.52
C LEU A 56 5.23 -4.51 1.25
N ARG A 57 6.07 -3.46 1.26
CA ARG A 57 6.96 -3.12 0.15
C ARG A 57 7.87 -4.29 -0.25
N GLN A 58 8.45 -4.99 0.73
CA GLN A 58 9.32 -6.15 0.48
C GLN A 58 8.58 -7.33 -0.16
N VAL A 59 7.40 -7.69 0.39
CA VAL A 59 6.57 -8.77 -0.17
C VAL A 59 6.19 -8.44 -1.61
N MET A 60 5.66 -7.24 -1.86
CA MET A 60 5.24 -6.83 -3.19
C MET A 60 6.39 -6.76 -4.18
N THR A 61 7.56 -6.26 -3.77
CA THR A 61 8.75 -6.25 -4.64
C THR A 61 9.23 -7.67 -4.98
N GLY A 62 9.13 -8.61 -4.02
CA GLY A 62 9.47 -10.01 -4.22
C GLY A 62 8.59 -10.70 -5.26
N VAL A 63 7.29 -10.43 -5.27
CA VAL A 63 6.34 -11.05 -6.20
C VAL A 63 6.18 -10.30 -7.52
N GLY A 64 6.27 -8.97 -7.51
CA GLY A 64 6.03 -8.12 -8.68
C GLY A 64 7.28 -7.73 -9.47
N GLY A 65 8.47 -8.08 -8.97
CA GLY A 65 9.74 -7.90 -9.67
C GLY A 65 10.34 -6.49 -9.57
N ARG A 66 11.47 -6.31 -10.27
CA ARG A 66 12.24 -5.06 -10.23
C ARG A 66 11.44 -3.88 -10.79
N GLY A 67 11.49 -2.75 -10.08
CA GLY A 67 10.86 -1.52 -10.51
C GLY A 67 9.41 -1.32 -10.03
N LEU A 68 8.85 -2.30 -9.30
CA LEU A 68 7.61 -2.11 -8.56
C LEU A 68 7.89 -1.32 -7.26
N ARG A 69 7.07 -0.31 -7.01
CA ARG A 69 7.02 0.41 -5.73
C ARG A 69 5.64 0.24 -5.13
N VAL A 70 5.56 0.38 -3.81
CA VAL A 70 4.30 0.55 -3.08
C VAL A 70 4.38 1.90 -2.41
N ASP A 71 3.33 2.69 -2.47
CA ASP A 71 3.20 3.91 -1.71
C ASP A 71 1.91 3.94 -0.92
N VAL A 72 1.95 4.53 0.28
CA VAL A 72 0.77 4.67 1.13
C VAL A 72 0.42 6.15 1.06
N VAL A 73 -0.67 6.45 0.37
CA VAL A 73 -1.09 7.82 0.07
C VAL A 73 -2.00 8.29 1.18
N ASP A 74 -1.66 9.43 1.76
CA ASP A 74 -2.53 10.15 2.68
C ASP A 74 -3.68 10.79 1.88
N THR A 75 -4.92 10.55 2.29
CA THR A 75 -6.09 11.22 1.72
C THR A 75 -6.18 12.68 2.17
N ASP A 76 -5.45 13.07 3.22
CA ASP A 76 -5.31 14.46 3.67
C ASP A 76 -4.19 15.17 2.88
N GLY A 77 -4.40 15.33 1.58
CA GLY A 77 -3.55 16.17 0.74
C GLY A 77 -3.70 17.65 1.11
N ARG A 78 -2.75 18.19 1.86
CA ARG A 78 -2.31 19.59 1.73
C ARG A 78 -1.06 19.67 0.86
#